data_AF-A0A174UHP4-F1
#
_entry.id   AF-A0A174UHP4-F1
#
_cell.length_a   1.000
_cell.length_b   1.000
_cell.length_c   1.000
_cell.angle_alpha   90.00
_cell.angle_beta   90.00
_cell.angle_gamma   90.00
#
_symmetry.space_group_name_H-M   'P 1'
#
loop_
_entity.id
_entity.type
_entity.pdbx_description
1 polymer ?
#
loop_
_entity_poly.entity_id
_entity_poly.type
_entity_poly.pdbx_seq_one_letter_code
_entity_poly.pdbx_strand_id
1 'polypeptide(L)'
;MDNRFSAPYSHPRWWFEGSYTPSCFDCAHFRGAQKGKMVCLAFPDGIPLQLTKRGVIHDTPYPGDHGIQYEKYLGEDLEGEARHGKE
;
A
#
# COMPACT_ATOMS: atom_id res chain seq x y z
N MET A 1 3.99 -13.93 6.50
CA MET A 1 5.02 -13.01 5.97
C MET A 1 4.35 -12.06 4.99
N ASP A 2 4.68 -10.77 4.95
CA ASP A 2 4.17 -9.87 3.92
C ASP A 2 4.71 -10.24 2.53
N ASN A 3 4.01 -11.11 1.80
CA ASN A 3 4.38 -11.54 0.45
C ASN A 3 4.27 -10.43 -0.61
N ARG A 4 3.92 -9.20 -0.21
CA ARG A 4 3.88 -8.02 -1.07
C ARG A 4 5.26 -7.52 -1.46
N PHE A 5 6.25 -7.72 -0.59
CA PHE A 5 7.60 -7.18 -0.74
C PHE A 5 8.58 -8.28 -1.19
N SER A 6 9.23 -8.08 -2.33
CA SER A 6 10.22 -9.02 -2.84
C SER A 6 11.50 -9.09 -2.00
N ALA A 7 11.74 -8.09 -1.15
CA ALA A 7 12.90 -8.03 -0.28
C ALA A 7 12.57 -7.41 1.09
N PRO A 8 13.22 -7.84 2.18
CA PRO A 8 12.92 -7.36 3.52
C PRO A 8 13.15 -5.86 3.69
N TYR A 9 14.15 -5.29 3.02
CA TYR A 9 14.48 -3.85 3.05
C TYR A 9 13.51 -2.98 2.23
N SER A 10 12.66 -3.57 1.38
CA SER A 10 11.62 -2.83 0.66
C SER A 10 10.46 -2.43 1.56
N HIS A 11 10.31 -3.07 2.72
CA HIS A 11 9.24 -2.74 3.65
C HIS A 11 9.40 -1.33 4.26
N PRO A 12 8.32 -0.54 4.34
CA PRO A 12 8.38 0.86 4.80
C PRO A 12 9.00 1.07 6.18
N ARG A 13 8.91 0.07 7.06
CA ARG A 13 9.58 0.06 8.38
C ARG A 13 11.08 0.43 8.36
N TRP A 14 11.77 0.28 7.23
CA TRP A 14 13.22 0.49 7.13
C TRP A 14 13.63 1.86 6.58
N TRP A 15 12.73 2.58 5.91
CA TRP A 15 13.08 3.80 5.16
C TRP A 15 12.02 4.91 5.27
N PHE A 16 10.84 4.62 5.81
CA PHE A 16 9.79 5.60 5.97
C PHE A 16 9.85 6.23 7.36
N GLU A 17 10.36 7.45 7.44
CA GLU A 17 10.44 8.25 8.67
C GLU A 17 9.28 9.27 8.79
N GLY A 18 8.15 9.01 8.13
CA GLY A 18 7.00 9.92 8.13
C GLY A 18 6.17 9.85 9.41
N SER A 19 5.59 10.98 9.81
CA SER A 19 4.67 11.09 10.96
C SER A 19 3.26 10.53 10.71
N TYR A 20 3.01 9.94 9.54
CA TYR A 20 1.73 9.36 9.15
C TYR A 20 1.95 8.17 8.22
N THR A 21 1.08 7.18 8.28
CA THR A 21 1.13 6.04 7.35
C THR A 21 0.32 6.37 6.09
N PRO A 22 0.92 6.41 4.89
CA PRO A 22 0.17 6.56 3.65
C PRO A 22 -0.67 5.31 3.38
N SER A 23 -1.85 5.47 2.80
CA SER A 23 -2.77 4.36 2.47
C SER A 23 -2.14 3.32 1.54
N CYS A 24 -1.09 3.68 0.81
CA CYS A 24 -0.30 2.75 0.02
C CYS A 24 0.27 1.58 0.85
N PHE A 25 0.63 1.79 2.12
CA PHE A 25 1.25 0.72 2.93
C PHE A 25 0.27 -0.39 3.29
N ASP A 26 -1.02 -0.09 3.28
CA ASP A 26 -2.12 -1.05 3.45
C ASP A 26 -2.66 -1.56 2.11
N CYS A 27 -2.04 -1.22 0.98
CA CYS A 27 -2.49 -1.67 -0.33
C CYS A 27 -1.87 -3.03 -0.71
N ALA A 28 -2.66 -3.90 -1.34
CA ALA A 28 -2.23 -5.20 -1.86
C ALA A 28 -1.22 -5.07 -3.02
N HIS A 29 -1.28 -3.96 -3.77
CA HIS A 29 -0.42 -3.71 -4.92
C HIS A 29 0.88 -2.97 -4.59
N PHE A 30 1.09 -2.59 -3.32
CA PHE A 30 2.27 -1.86 -2.91
C PHE A 30 3.52 -2.74 -2.89
N ARG A 31 4.61 -2.26 -3.48
CA ARG A 31 5.87 -3.03 -3.64
C ARG A 31 7.02 -2.46 -2.81
N GLY A 32 6.74 -1.48 -1.96
CA GLY A 32 7.75 -0.87 -1.09
C GLY A 32 8.46 0.31 -1.75
N ALA A 33 9.71 0.56 -1.35
CA ALA A 33 10.57 1.54 -2.01
C ALA A 33 11.65 0.87 -2.87
N GLN A 34 11.81 1.37 -4.09
CA GLN A 34 12.90 1.02 -5.00
C GLN A 34 13.62 2.30 -5.44
N LYS A 35 14.96 2.31 -5.38
CA LYS A 35 15.78 3.48 -5.76
C LYS A 35 15.36 4.79 -5.08
N GLY A 36 14.89 4.73 -3.83
CA GLY A 36 14.43 5.89 -3.05
C GLY A 36 13.03 6.40 -3.43
N LYS A 37 12.27 5.69 -4.27
CA LYS A 37 10.89 6.04 -4.63
C LYS A 37 9.93 4.94 -4.18
N MET A 38 8.77 5.32 -3.66
CA MET A 38 7.67 4.39 -3.41
C MET A 38 7.14 3.87 -4.73
N VAL A 39 6.91 2.56 -4.83
CA VAL A 39 6.44 1.91 -6.05
C VAL A 39 5.26 0.98 -5.77
N CYS A 40 4.39 0.83 -6.75
CA CYS A 40 3.31 -0.15 -6.76
C CYS A 40 3.15 -0.73 -8.16
N LEU A 41 2.23 -1.69 -8.34
CA LEU A 41 1.93 -2.25 -9.66
C LEU A 41 1.39 -1.19 -10.64
N ALA A 42 0.63 -0.21 -10.13
CA ALA A 42 0.10 0.91 -10.93
C ALA A 42 1.21 1.87 -11.39
N PHE A 43 2.15 2.18 -10.48
CA PHE A 43 3.25 3.13 -10.72
C PHE A 43 4.61 2.46 -10.45
N PRO A 44 5.13 1.68 -11.42
CA PRO A 44 6.42 1.00 -11.27
C PRO A 44 7.62 1.96 -11.19
N ASP A 45 7.51 3.14 -11.80
CA ASP A 45 8.56 4.18 -11.83
C ASP A 45 8.51 5.15 -10.63
N GLY A 46 7.45 5.09 -9.83
CA GLY A 46 7.28 5.91 -8.64
C GLY A 46 5.86 6.43 -8.47
N ILE A 47 5.31 6.26 -7.27
CA ILE A 47 3.99 6.78 -6.89
C ILE A 47 4.05 8.31 -6.80
N PRO A 48 3.12 9.03 -7.46
CA PRO A 48 3.00 10.48 -7.33
C PRO A 48 2.84 10.92 -5.87
N LEU A 49 3.56 11.98 -5.47
CA LEU A 49 3.53 12.51 -4.09
C LEU A 49 2.10 12.91 -3.64
N GLN A 50 1.21 13.26 -4.58
CA GLN A 50 -0.18 13.59 -4.27
C GLN A 50 -0.94 12.38 -3.70
N LEU A 51 -0.67 11.17 -4.21
CA LEU A 51 -1.29 9.93 -3.76
C LEU A 51 -0.69 9.39 -2.47
N THR A 52 0.48 9.90 -2.06
CA THR A 52 1.14 9.51 -0.82
C THR A 52 0.80 10.44 0.33
N LYS A 53 -0.03 11.47 0.12
CA LYS A 53 -0.47 12.39 1.17
C LYS A 53 -1.34 11.67 2.18
N ARG A 54 -1.30 12.14 3.44
CA ARG A 54 -2.14 11.62 4.51
C ARG A 54 -3.62 11.70 4.13
N GLY A 55 -4.31 10.55 4.19
CA GLY A 55 -5.74 10.44 3.92
C GLY A 55 -6.12 10.38 2.45
N VAL A 56 -5.16 10.33 1.52
CA VAL A 56 -5.44 10.12 0.10
C VAL A 56 -5.44 8.62 -0.20
N ILE A 57 -6.58 8.13 -0.68
CA ILE A 57 -6.76 6.75 -1.16
C ILE A 57 -6.82 6.80 -2.68
N HIS A 58 -6.19 5.82 -3.32
CA HIS A 58 -6.21 5.70 -4.78
C HIS A 58 -7.43 4.88 -5.23
N ASP A 59 -8.64 5.28 -4.83
CA ASP A 59 -9.90 4.62 -5.18
C ASP A 59 -10.51 5.13 -6.49
N THR A 60 -9.89 6.14 -7.10
CA THR A 60 -10.30 6.72 -8.38
C THR A 60 -9.22 6.51 -9.44
N PRO A 61 -9.60 6.34 -10.73
CA PRO A 61 -8.64 6.24 -11.82
C PRO A 61 -7.73 7.47 -11.86
N TYR A 62 -6.43 7.26 -12.06
CA TYR A 62 -5.42 8.32 -12.08
C TYR A 62 -4.53 8.20 -13.32
N PRO A 63 -4.18 9.30 -14.01
CA PRO A 63 -3.35 9.23 -15.21
C PRO A 63 -2.06 8.40 -15.02
N GLY A 64 -1.96 7.30 -15.77
CA GLY A 64 -0.83 6.38 -15.69
C GLY A 64 -0.95 5.26 -14.66
N ASP A 65 -2.13 5.04 -14.06
CA ASP A 65 -2.34 3.97 -13.07
C ASP A 65 -2.50 2.55 -13.65
N HIS A 66 -2.55 2.44 -14.98
CA HIS A 66 -2.72 1.19 -15.71
C HIS A 66 -4.04 0.44 -15.37
N GLY A 67 -5.05 1.14 -14.85
CA GLY A 67 -6.35 0.58 -14.46
C GLY A 67 -6.34 -0.11 -13.10
N ILE A 68 -5.32 0.11 -12.27
CA ILE A 68 -5.14 -0.52 -10.96
C ILE A 68 -5.50 0.48 -9.86
N GLN A 69 -6.56 0.16 -9.13
CA GLN A 69 -7.02 0.98 -8.00
C GLN A 69 -6.54 0.43 -6.66
N TYR A 70 -6.84 1.14 -5.58
CA TYR A 70 -6.55 0.72 -4.23
C TYR A 70 -7.32 -0.55 -3.87
N GLU A 71 -6.59 -1.56 -3.41
CA GLU A 71 -7.13 -2.79 -2.84
C GLU A 71 -6.51 -2.97 -1.44
N LYS A 72 -7.35 -3.10 -0.41
CA LYS A 72 -6.85 -3.29 0.96
C LYS A 72 -6.18 -4.66 1.06
N TYR A 73 -4.95 -4.68 1.58
CA TYR A 73 -4.26 -5.92 1.89
C TYR A 73 -4.85 -6.53 3.15
N LEU A 74 -5.57 -7.63 2.96
CA LEU A 74 -6.17 -8.43 4.03
C LEU A 74 -5.16 -9.49 4.48
N GLY A 75 -4.08 -9.11 5.16
CA GLY A 75 -3.14 -10.11 5.73
C GLY A 75 -3.86 -11.20 6.53
N GLU A 76 -3.16 -12.30 6.85
CA GLU A 76 -3.72 -13.50 7.55
C GLU A 76 -4.40 -13.22 8.91
N ASP A 77 -4.56 -11.96 9.34
CA ASP A 77 -5.28 -11.54 10.56
C ASP A 77 -6.82 -11.49 10.44
N LEU A 78 -7.41 -11.68 9.25
CA LEU A 78 -8.87 -11.54 9.04
C LEU A 78 -9.72 -12.83 9.14
N GLU A 79 -9.17 -13.93 9.64
CA GLU A 79 -9.98 -15.04 10.17
C GLU A 79 -10.39 -14.81 11.64
N GLY A 80 -10.32 -13.56 12.14
CA GLY A 80 -10.64 -13.19 13.54
C GLY A 80 -11.92 -12.37 13.74
N GLU A 81 -12.32 -11.54 12.77
CA GLU A 81 -13.36 -10.51 12.94
C GLU A 81 -14.63 -10.77 12.11
N ALA A 82 -15.01 -12.03 11.96
CA ALA A 82 -16.36 -12.43 11.53
C ALA A 82 -17.21 -13.01 12.69
N ARG A 83 -16.84 -12.76 13.95
CA ARG A 83 -17.54 -13.27 15.15
C ARG A 83 -18.08 -12.21 16.12
N HIS A 84 -18.39 -11.00 15.68
CA HIS A 84 -19.14 -10.06 16.52
C HIS A 84 -20.34 -9.43 15.82
N GLY A 85 -21.20 -10.31 15.30
CA GLY A 85 -22.52 -9.96 14.78
C GLY A 85 -23.52 -11.05 15.08
N LYS A 86 -23.76 -11.33 16.36
CA LYS A 86 -24.97 -11.98 16.87
C LYS A 86 -25.12 -11.71 18.36
N GLU A 87 -25.90 -10.68 18.69
CA GLU A 87 -26.93 -10.70 19.74
C GLU A 87 -27.91 -9.54 19.55
#